data_AF-A0A293M486-F1
#
_entry.id   AF-A0A293M486-F1
#
_cell.length_a   1.000
_cell.length_b   1.000
_cell.length_c   1.000
_cell.angle_alpha   90.00
_cell.angle_beta   90.00
_cell.angle_gamma   90.00
#
_symmetry.space_group_name_H-M   'P 1'
#
loop_
_entity.id
_entity.type
_entity.pdbx_description
1 polymer ?
#
loop_
_entity_poly.entity_id
_entity_poly.type
_entity_poly.pdbx_seq_one_letter_code
_entity_poly.pdbx_strand_id
1 'polypeptide(L)'
;MGTKQCNPLLIRMVAEWEQSTLHREQKAQNVLNLDLAQDIGREGGNRSMFDIYMMFADYKYRTYIQEKLQLDLKPPTPAAEYQNEVLQQQFYNKLGLLGMCVIFQKYELEYMLRPDELADLEPEGRCMMDVADGRLGHGLLEGLRDGVPVFIHMTFAEFFAGHFLHSRIKSEEQVLDPEGHLRRDADEESDDEPDSSDCDDDIGDIIIREVFKNVSETAGSLQRKKEEDNPGLMIQVLRMYGRDDYKQLLFFVDSFAAASCPLHSAVISKDSLYQRYVNEENLHVLDDFDRSVLHVAALHGHADILKTVPLSKSPTRWDRFGMTPLTYLERSCDDDDLLLRTLDMFCSQLHNSEIKWHKELPKTASNIKNEKHLEDSVLYAAVKGNFRSLLKVLLSQFCIKHTKWYQRIDPRRVDVDTIRDRDGNTLLFYADSAAVRKLLLPYCSTRGCHENDTR
;
A
#
# COMPACT_ATOMS: atom_id res chain seq x y z
N MET A 1 -2.86 7.53 -27.79
CA MET A 1 -4.14 6.84 -27.49
C MET A 1 -3.85 5.35 -27.47
N GLY A 2 -3.46 4.81 -26.32
CA GLY A 2 -3.31 3.37 -26.14
C GLY A 2 -4.69 2.75 -25.92
N THR A 3 -5.02 1.73 -26.69
CA THR A 3 -6.24 0.94 -26.50
C THR A 3 -6.20 0.33 -25.10
N LYS A 4 -7.06 0.80 -24.17
CA LYS A 4 -7.35 0.11 -22.91
C LYS A 4 -7.84 -1.28 -23.30
N GLN A 5 -7.00 -2.29 -23.14
CA GLN A 5 -7.36 -3.67 -23.38
C GLN A 5 -8.41 -4.03 -22.32
N CYS A 6 -9.66 -4.23 -22.75
CA CYS A 6 -10.72 -4.60 -21.81
C CYS A 6 -10.40 -5.95 -21.18
N ASN A 7 -10.36 -6.01 -19.85
CA ASN A 7 -10.14 -7.26 -19.12
C ASN A 7 -11.32 -8.23 -19.40
N PRO A 8 -11.10 -9.39 -20.05
CA PRO A 8 -12.17 -10.31 -20.42
C PRO A 8 -12.96 -10.86 -19.22
N LEU A 9 -12.31 -10.99 -18.06
CA LEU A 9 -12.97 -11.42 -16.82
C LEU A 9 -14.00 -10.37 -16.37
N LEU A 10 -13.62 -9.08 -16.37
CA LEU A 10 -14.53 -8.00 -16.00
C LEU A 10 -15.73 -7.93 -16.95
N ILE A 11 -15.52 -8.10 -18.26
CA ILE A 11 -16.61 -8.17 -19.24
C ILE A 11 -17.55 -9.33 -18.91
N ARG A 12 -17.00 -10.52 -18.62
CA ARG A 12 -17.81 -11.69 -18.28
C ARG A 12 -18.62 -11.47 -17.00
N MET A 13 -18.02 -10.90 -15.96
CA MET A 13 -18.71 -10.57 -14.70
C MET A 13 -19.86 -9.60 -14.93
N VAL A 14 -19.62 -8.52 -15.68
CA VAL A 14 -20.65 -7.53 -16.03
C VAL A 14 -21.76 -8.18 -16.86
N ALA A 15 -21.43 -8.99 -17.87
CA ALA A 15 -22.41 -9.64 -18.72
C ALA A 15 -23.29 -10.63 -17.94
N GLU A 16 -22.69 -11.45 -17.07
CA GLU A 16 -23.41 -12.42 -16.23
C GLU A 16 -24.34 -11.70 -15.23
N TRP A 17 -23.83 -10.65 -14.59
CA TRP A 17 -24.62 -9.80 -13.71
C TRP A 17 -25.79 -9.13 -14.45
N GLU A 18 -25.53 -8.44 -15.57
CA GLU A 18 -26.58 -7.78 -16.36
C GLU A 18 -27.63 -8.76 -16.87
N GLN A 19 -27.23 -9.96 -17.33
CA GLN A 19 -28.16 -10.99 -17.79
C GLN A 19 -29.16 -11.39 -16.70
N SER A 20 -28.70 -11.51 -15.44
CA SER A 20 -29.59 -11.78 -14.30
C SER A 20 -30.57 -10.63 -14.01
N THR A 21 -30.18 -9.37 -14.29
CA THR A 21 -31.03 -8.19 -14.02
C THR A 21 -32.12 -7.95 -15.07
N LEU A 22 -32.07 -8.66 -16.22
CA LEU A 22 -33.05 -8.53 -17.29
C LEU A 22 -34.40 -9.19 -16.97
N HIS A 23 -34.48 -10.05 -15.96
CA HIS A 23 -35.76 -10.56 -15.46
C HIS A 23 -36.47 -9.50 -14.61
N ARG A 24 -37.67 -9.07 -15.06
CA ARG A 24 -38.43 -7.91 -14.55
C ARG A 24 -38.66 -7.93 -13.02
N GLU A 25 -38.74 -9.11 -12.40
CA GLU A 25 -38.96 -9.28 -10.97
C GLU A 25 -37.69 -9.05 -10.12
N GLN A 26 -36.49 -9.29 -10.68
CA GLN A 26 -35.21 -9.07 -9.99
C GLN A 26 -34.71 -7.62 -10.08
N LYS A 27 -35.19 -6.85 -11.07
CA LYS A 27 -34.82 -5.45 -11.30
C LYS A 27 -35.22 -4.50 -10.16
N ALA A 28 -36.28 -4.81 -9.42
CA ALA A 28 -36.70 -4.03 -8.24
C ALA A 28 -36.03 -4.49 -6.93
N GLN A 29 -35.43 -5.68 -6.91
CA GLN A 29 -34.79 -6.29 -5.74
C GLN A 29 -33.30 -5.96 -5.65
N ASN A 30 -32.63 -5.77 -6.80
CA ASN A 30 -31.20 -5.45 -6.90
C ASN A 30 -30.87 -3.97 -6.66
N VAL A 31 -31.88 -3.10 -6.55
CA VAL A 31 -31.70 -1.63 -6.44
C VAL A 31 -31.76 -1.11 -5.00
N LEU A 32 -31.98 -1.97 -3.98
CA LEU A 32 -32.54 -1.50 -2.70
C LEU A 32 -31.77 -1.83 -1.40
N ASN A 33 -30.58 -2.43 -1.45
CA ASN A 33 -29.63 -2.37 -0.31
C ASN A 33 -28.42 -1.57 -0.75
N LEU A 34 -28.53 -0.26 -0.61
CA LEU A 34 -27.71 0.67 -1.39
C LEU A 34 -27.55 2.01 -0.71
N ASP A 35 -27.19 2.04 0.57
CA ASP A 35 -26.61 3.27 1.15
C ASP A 35 -25.23 3.58 0.54
N LEU A 36 -24.61 2.63 -0.21
CA LEU A 36 -23.33 2.84 -0.88
C LEU A 36 -23.39 3.05 -2.40
N ALA A 37 -24.49 2.72 -3.07
CA ALA A 37 -24.58 2.78 -4.54
C ALA A 37 -25.77 3.61 -5.07
N GLN A 38 -26.51 4.30 -4.19
CA GLN A 38 -27.42 5.37 -4.64
C GLN A 38 -26.65 6.51 -5.34
N ASP A 39 -25.34 6.65 -5.09
CA ASP A 39 -24.47 7.55 -5.85
C ASP A 39 -23.82 6.90 -7.09
N ILE A 40 -23.65 5.57 -7.12
CA ILE A 40 -22.97 4.85 -8.22
C ILE A 40 -23.88 4.74 -9.46
N GLY A 41 -25.21 4.82 -9.30
CA GLY A 41 -26.17 4.68 -10.39
C GLY A 41 -26.52 5.97 -11.14
N ARG A 42 -26.10 7.16 -10.68
CA ARG A 42 -26.56 8.46 -11.23
C ARG A 42 -25.63 9.10 -12.24
N GLU A 43 -24.39 8.65 -12.38
CA GLU A 43 -23.49 9.14 -13.42
C GLU A 43 -23.12 8.01 -14.37
N GLY A 44 -23.33 8.22 -15.67
CA GLY A 44 -22.87 7.32 -16.73
C GLY A 44 -21.35 7.34 -16.87
N GLY A 45 -20.64 6.90 -15.82
CA GLY A 45 -19.20 6.77 -15.72
C GLY A 45 -18.73 5.32 -15.86
N ASN A 46 -17.46 5.15 -16.23
CA ASN A 46 -16.78 3.85 -16.20
C ASN A 46 -16.76 3.34 -14.76
N ARG A 47 -17.38 2.18 -14.48
CA ARG A 47 -17.26 1.51 -13.18
C ARG A 47 -15.81 1.10 -12.94
N SER A 48 -15.31 1.26 -11.71
CA SER A 48 -13.98 0.81 -11.35
C SER A 48 -13.91 -0.73 -11.32
N MET A 49 -12.69 -1.28 -11.33
CA MET A 49 -12.51 -2.71 -11.13
C MET A 49 -13.12 -3.16 -9.80
N PHE A 50 -12.85 -2.42 -8.72
CA PHE A 50 -13.39 -2.70 -7.40
C PHE A 50 -14.93 -2.80 -7.39
N ASP A 51 -15.62 -1.84 -8.02
CA ASP A 51 -17.09 -1.84 -8.11
C ASP A 51 -17.61 -3.11 -8.80
N ILE A 52 -16.95 -3.55 -9.88
CA ILE A 52 -17.34 -4.74 -10.62
C ILE A 52 -17.21 -6.01 -9.75
N TYR A 53 -16.13 -6.13 -8.97
CA TYR A 53 -15.98 -7.26 -8.03
C TYR A 53 -17.01 -7.22 -6.91
N MET A 54 -17.21 -6.05 -6.29
CA MET A 54 -18.22 -5.86 -5.25
C MET A 54 -19.61 -6.27 -5.73
N MET A 55 -20.02 -5.79 -6.91
CA MET A 55 -21.31 -6.11 -7.51
C MET A 55 -21.44 -7.60 -7.84
N PHE A 56 -20.38 -8.22 -8.36
CA PHE A 56 -20.41 -9.62 -8.74
C PHE A 56 -20.41 -10.55 -7.51
N ALA A 57 -19.65 -10.22 -6.46
CA ALA A 57 -19.64 -10.96 -5.20
C ALA A 57 -21.01 -10.89 -4.51
N ASP A 58 -21.63 -9.71 -4.44
CA ASP A 58 -22.99 -9.54 -3.90
C ASP A 58 -24.02 -10.31 -4.73
N TYR A 59 -23.89 -10.29 -6.06
CA TYR A 59 -24.71 -11.11 -6.95
C TYR A 59 -24.59 -12.60 -6.65
N LYS A 60 -23.37 -13.13 -6.55
CA LYS A 60 -23.13 -14.55 -6.25
C LYS A 60 -23.68 -14.95 -4.89
N TYR A 61 -23.52 -14.09 -3.88
CA TYR A 61 -24.12 -14.30 -2.56
C TYR A 61 -25.64 -14.39 -2.64
N ARG A 62 -26.30 -13.43 -3.29
CA ARG A 62 -27.77 -13.42 -3.43
C ARG A 62 -28.29 -14.66 -4.15
N THR A 63 -27.67 -15.05 -5.26
CA THR A 63 -28.01 -16.28 -5.98
C THR A 63 -27.87 -17.51 -5.09
N TYR A 64 -26.79 -17.61 -4.31
CA TYR A 64 -26.59 -18.70 -3.36
C TYR A 64 -27.70 -18.76 -2.30
N ILE A 65 -28.02 -17.64 -1.65
CA ILE A 65 -29.08 -17.56 -0.64
C ILE A 65 -30.45 -17.97 -1.21
N GLN A 66 -30.79 -17.48 -2.41
CA GLN A 66 -32.08 -17.76 -3.04
C GLN A 66 -32.18 -19.20 -3.56
N GLU A 67 -31.19 -19.65 -4.32
CA GLU A 67 -31.27 -20.92 -5.05
C GLU A 67 -30.87 -22.12 -4.21
N LYS A 68 -29.92 -21.95 -3.28
CA LYS A 68 -29.41 -23.06 -2.45
C LYS A 68 -30.04 -23.09 -1.08
N LEU A 69 -30.20 -21.95 -0.42
CA LEU A 69 -30.78 -21.89 0.92
C LEU A 69 -32.30 -21.66 0.91
N GLN A 70 -32.89 -21.28 -0.23
CA GLN A 70 -34.32 -21.00 -0.38
C GLN A 70 -34.83 -19.94 0.61
N LEU A 71 -33.97 -18.99 0.97
CA LEU A 71 -34.29 -17.89 1.88
C LEU A 71 -34.75 -16.65 1.11
N ASP A 72 -35.64 -15.87 1.74
CA ASP A 72 -36.06 -14.58 1.19
C ASP A 72 -34.97 -13.52 1.39
N LEU A 73 -34.70 -12.73 0.35
CA LEU A 73 -33.78 -11.61 0.41
C LEU A 73 -34.40 -10.39 1.10
N LYS A 74 -35.73 -10.33 1.23
CA LYS A 74 -36.45 -9.28 1.99
C LYS A 74 -37.25 -9.86 3.15
N PRO A 75 -36.55 -10.21 4.23
CA PRO A 75 -36.98 -10.07 5.59
C PRO A 75 -38.39 -9.59 5.92
N PRO A 76 -39.44 -10.39 6.16
CA PRO A 76 -40.66 -9.78 6.71
C PRO A 76 -40.46 -9.28 8.15
N THR A 77 -39.32 -9.62 8.78
CA THR A 77 -39.01 -9.25 10.17
C THR A 77 -37.56 -8.81 10.33
N PRO A 78 -37.27 -7.87 11.25
CA PRO A 78 -35.90 -7.44 11.58
C PRO A 78 -34.98 -8.58 12.03
N ALA A 79 -35.52 -9.61 12.66
CA ALA A 79 -34.74 -10.77 13.09
C ALA A 79 -34.18 -11.56 11.90
N ALA A 80 -34.95 -11.68 10.82
CA ALA A 80 -34.50 -12.35 9.61
C ALA A 80 -33.62 -11.44 8.72
N GLU A 81 -33.75 -10.11 8.82
CA GLU A 81 -32.78 -9.16 8.23
C GLU A 81 -31.40 -9.33 8.88
N TYR A 82 -31.34 -9.34 10.21
CA TYR A 82 -30.11 -9.61 10.96
C TYR A 82 -29.50 -10.98 10.61
N GLN A 83 -30.32 -12.02 10.43
CA GLN A 83 -29.82 -13.33 9.99
C GLN A 83 -29.19 -13.27 8.60
N ASN A 84 -29.76 -12.52 7.66
CA ASN A 84 -29.18 -12.34 6.33
C ASN A 84 -27.86 -11.57 6.37
N GLU A 85 -27.72 -10.57 7.25
CA GLU A 85 -26.44 -9.87 7.46
C GLU A 85 -25.37 -10.80 8.05
N VAL A 86 -25.73 -11.62 9.04
CA VAL A 86 -24.82 -12.62 9.63
C VAL A 86 -24.36 -13.63 8.58
N LEU A 87 -25.27 -14.12 7.73
CA LEU A 87 -24.93 -15.03 6.63
C LEU A 87 -24.00 -14.38 5.60
N GLN A 88 -24.20 -13.09 5.31
CA GLN A 88 -23.35 -12.36 4.39
C GLN A 88 -21.95 -12.19 4.98
N GLN A 89 -21.84 -11.84 6.26
CA GLN A 89 -20.57 -11.74 6.95
C GLN A 89 -19.84 -13.09 6.96
N GLN A 90 -20.56 -14.20 7.20
CA GLN A 90 -19.99 -15.55 7.15
C GLN A 90 -19.51 -15.92 5.74
N PHE A 91 -20.25 -15.53 4.70
CA PHE A 91 -19.86 -15.73 3.30
C PHE A 91 -18.54 -15.02 2.99
N TYR A 92 -18.44 -13.73 3.28
CA TYR A 92 -17.21 -12.95 3.05
C TYR A 92 -16.05 -13.42 3.94
N ASN A 93 -16.31 -13.76 5.20
CA ASN A 93 -15.27 -14.25 6.11
C ASN A 93 -14.68 -15.58 5.65
N LYS A 94 -15.54 -16.55 5.26
CA LYS A 94 -15.09 -17.85 4.78
C LYS A 94 -14.29 -17.74 3.49
N LEU A 95 -14.78 -16.98 2.51
CA LEU A 95 -14.04 -16.75 1.26
C LEU A 95 -12.77 -15.94 1.49
N GLY A 96 -12.79 -15.04 2.47
CA GLY A 96 -11.62 -14.30 2.93
C GLY A 96 -10.51 -15.23 3.42
N LEU A 97 -10.82 -16.12 4.36
CA LEU A 97 -9.87 -17.13 4.87
C LEU A 97 -9.33 -18.02 3.76
N LEU A 98 -10.20 -18.50 2.86
CA LEU A 98 -9.77 -19.30 1.71
C LEU A 98 -8.87 -18.49 0.76
N GLY A 99 -9.17 -17.21 0.54
CA GLY A 99 -8.32 -16.31 -0.24
C GLY A 99 -6.96 -16.08 0.41
N MET A 100 -6.92 -15.87 1.72
CA MET A 100 -5.69 -15.77 2.50
C MET A 100 -4.82 -17.03 2.31
N CYS A 101 -5.42 -18.22 2.40
CA CYS A 101 -4.74 -19.51 2.20
C CYS A 101 -4.11 -19.67 0.81
N VAL A 102 -4.71 -19.06 -0.21
CA VAL A 102 -4.21 -19.13 -1.60
C VAL A 102 -3.05 -18.17 -1.83
N ILE A 103 -3.06 -17.01 -1.17
CA ILE A 103 -2.09 -15.92 -1.41
C ILE A 103 -0.84 -16.08 -0.54
N PHE A 104 -1.01 -16.53 0.70
CA PHE A 104 0.04 -16.51 1.71
C PHE A 104 0.54 -17.90 2.02
N GLN A 105 1.84 -18.01 2.28
CA GLN A 105 2.43 -19.25 2.74
C GLN A 105 2.03 -19.54 4.20
N LYS A 106 2.15 -20.81 4.62
CA LYS A 106 1.75 -21.25 5.97
C LYS A 106 2.39 -20.41 7.07
N TYR A 107 3.69 -20.11 6.96
CA TYR A 107 4.38 -19.32 7.99
C TYR A 107 3.84 -17.87 8.04
N GLU A 108 3.46 -17.27 6.92
CA GLU A 108 2.86 -15.92 6.91
C GLU A 108 1.48 -15.93 7.57
N LEU A 109 0.68 -16.98 7.27
CA LEU A 109 -0.64 -17.17 7.87
C LEU A 109 -0.56 -17.34 9.39
N GLU A 110 0.49 -17.96 9.93
CA GLU A 110 0.69 -18.12 11.37
C GLU A 110 0.85 -16.77 12.11
N TYR A 111 1.37 -15.74 11.43
CA TYR A 111 1.46 -14.38 11.99
C TYR A 111 0.20 -13.56 11.76
N MET A 112 -0.50 -13.85 10.67
CA MET A 112 -1.66 -13.08 10.27
C MET A 112 -2.91 -13.61 10.94
N LEU A 113 -3.17 -14.91 10.97
CA LEU A 113 -4.44 -15.52 11.38
C LEU A 113 -4.48 -15.94 12.85
N ARG A 114 -5.69 -15.99 13.42
CA ARG A 114 -5.92 -16.54 14.76
C ARG A 114 -5.81 -18.07 14.75
N PRO A 115 -5.55 -18.72 15.89
CA PRO A 115 -5.43 -20.18 15.95
C PRO A 115 -6.67 -20.94 15.46
N ASP A 116 -7.88 -20.42 15.71
CA ASP A 116 -9.13 -21.01 15.24
C ASP A 116 -9.35 -20.80 13.73
N GLU A 117 -8.90 -19.68 13.18
CA GLU A 117 -8.90 -19.40 11.74
C GLU A 117 -7.91 -20.31 11.00
N LEU A 118 -6.72 -20.52 11.57
CA LEU A 118 -5.73 -21.48 11.05
C LEU A 118 -6.27 -22.90 11.09
N ALA A 119 -6.90 -23.31 12.19
CA ALA A 119 -7.51 -24.63 12.32
C ALA A 119 -8.61 -24.87 11.27
N ASP A 120 -9.33 -23.82 10.86
CA ASP A 120 -10.32 -23.91 9.79
C ASP A 120 -9.71 -24.12 8.39
N LEU A 121 -8.43 -23.79 8.21
CA LEU A 121 -7.66 -23.93 6.97
C LEU A 121 -6.78 -25.20 6.93
N GLU A 122 -6.66 -25.94 8.02
CA GLU A 122 -6.02 -27.26 8.00
C GLU A 122 -6.85 -28.25 7.15
N PRO A 123 -6.27 -29.37 6.66
CA PRO A 123 -6.96 -30.31 5.77
C PRO A 123 -8.30 -30.85 6.29
N GLU A 124 -8.42 -31.10 7.60
CA GLU A 124 -9.68 -31.49 8.24
C GLU A 124 -10.49 -30.30 8.80
N GLY A 125 -10.02 -29.08 8.57
CA GLY A 125 -10.63 -27.83 8.98
C GLY A 125 -11.96 -27.57 8.27
N ARG A 126 -12.84 -26.79 8.91
CA ARG A 126 -14.20 -26.56 8.40
C ARG A 126 -14.22 -25.95 7.01
N CYS A 127 -13.36 -24.96 6.74
CA CYS A 127 -13.34 -24.28 5.45
C CYS A 127 -12.85 -25.21 4.35
N MET A 128 -11.77 -25.97 4.60
CA MET A 128 -11.21 -26.92 3.62
C MET A 128 -12.17 -28.06 3.31
N MET A 129 -12.84 -28.61 4.33
CA MET A 129 -13.85 -29.66 4.15
C MET A 129 -15.07 -29.17 3.35
N ASP A 130 -15.52 -27.93 3.57
CA ASP A 130 -16.64 -27.38 2.79
C ASP A 130 -16.28 -27.16 1.31
N VAL A 131 -15.01 -26.87 1.01
CA VAL A 131 -14.50 -26.83 -0.38
C VAL A 131 -14.41 -28.25 -0.96
N ALA A 132 -13.79 -29.18 -0.24
CA ALA A 132 -13.58 -30.57 -0.68
C ALA A 132 -14.90 -31.28 -1.01
N ASP A 133 -15.92 -31.07 -0.17
CA ASP A 133 -17.23 -31.68 -0.31
C ASP A 133 -18.16 -30.91 -1.26
N GLY A 134 -17.69 -29.80 -1.85
CA GLY A 134 -18.48 -28.95 -2.75
C GLY A 134 -19.68 -28.27 -2.08
N ARG A 135 -19.66 -28.10 -0.75
CA ARG A 135 -20.77 -27.54 0.04
C ARG A 135 -20.96 -26.04 -0.16
N LEU A 136 -19.94 -25.34 -0.65
CA LEU A 136 -19.98 -23.89 -0.82
C LEU A 136 -20.99 -23.41 -1.87
N GLY A 137 -21.17 -24.14 -2.98
CA GLY A 137 -22.29 -23.97 -3.91
C GLY A 137 -22.47 -22.62 -4.63
N HIS A 138 -21.63 -21.61 -4.38
CA HIS A 138 -21.75 -20.26 -4.96
C HIS A 138 -20.97 -20.08 -6.29
N GLY A 139 -20.18 -21.08 -6.71
CA GLY A 139 -19.51 -21.08 -8.01
C GLY A 139 -18.36 -20.09 -8.18
N LEU A 140 -17.71 -19.68 -7.07
CA LEU A 140 -16.46 -18.87 -7.10
C LEU A 140 -15.21 -19.74 -6.89
N LEU A 141 -15.39 -20.99 -6.46
CA LEU A 141 -14.33 -21.98 -6.33
C LEU A 141 -14.65 -23.21 -7.18
N GLU A 142 -13.60 -23.83 -7.74
CA GLU A 142 -13.67 -25.08 -8.51
C GLU A 142 -13.49 -26.32 -7.63
N GLY A 143 -12.85 -26.19 -6.46
CA GLY A 143 -12.55 -27.28 -5.54
C GLY A 143 -11.16 -27.13 -4.91
N LEU A 144 -10.55 -28.25 -4.53
CA LEU A 144 -9.17 -28.32 -4.06
C LEU A 144 -8.25 -28.87 -5.15
N ARG A 145 -7.03 -28.32 -5.25
CA ARG A 145 -5.92 -28.90 -6.02
C ARG A 145 -4.70 -28.96 -5.11
N ASP A 146 -4.14 -30.15 -4.93
CA ASP A 146 -2.99 -30.39 -4.05
C ASP A 146 -3.19 -29.83 -2.62
N GLY A 147 -4.44 -29.91 -2.13
CA GLY A 147 -4.80 -29.42 -0.80
C GLY A 147 -5.00 -27.90 -0.72
N VAL A 148 -4.93 -27.16 -1.83
CA VAL A 148 -5.14 -25.70 -1.87
C VAL A 148 -6.45 -25.36 -2.59
N PRO A 149 -7.25 -24.38 -2.10
CA PRO A 149 -8.47 -23.94 -2.77
C PRO A 149 -8.18 -23.33 -4.15
N VAL A 150 -8.97 -23.69 -5.16
CA VAL A 150 -8.86 -23.12 -6.51
C VAL A 150 -10.05 -22.19 -6.76
N PHE A 151 -9.79 -20.89 -6.78
CA PHE A 151 -10.76 -19.91 -7.24
C PHE A 151 -10.88 -19.96 -8.78
N ILE A 152 -12.06 -19.61 -9.30
CA ILE A 152 -12.29 -19.53 -10.76
C ILE A 152 -11.37 -18.50 -11.45
N HIS A 153 -10.80 -17.57 -10.67
CA HIS A 153 -9.72 -16.68 -11.07
C HIS A 153 -8.97 -16.19 -9.82
N MET A 154 -7.64 -16.04 -9.90
CA MET A 154 -6.79 -15.64 -8.77
C MET A 154 -7.25 -14.32 -8.12
N THR A 155 -7.72 -13.37 -8.92
CA THR A 155 -8.22 -12.07 -8.43
C THR A 155 -9.44 -12.15 -7.51
N PHE A 156 -10.19 -13.26 -7.50
CA PHE A 156 -11.21 -13.46 -6.48
C PHE A 156 -10.57 -13.78 -5.12
N ALA A 157 -9.49 -14.58 -5.10
CA ALA A 157 -8.73 -14.81 -3.87
C ALA A 157 -8.20 -13.47 -3.34
N GLU A 158 -7.61 -12.64 -4.19
CA GLU A 158 -7.11 -11.30 -3.85
C GLU A 158 -8.21 -10.36 -3.35
N PHE A 159 -9.38 -10.37 -3.99
CA PHE A 159 -10.53 -9.56 -3.57
C PHE A 159 -11.04 -9.98 -2.18
N PHE A 160 -11.27 -11.27 -1.95
CA PHE A 160 -11.80 -11.75 -0.67
C PHE A 160 -10.76 -11.67 0.45
N ALA A 161 -9.49 -11.97 0.17
CA ALA A 161 -8.41 -11.73 1.11
C ALA A 161 -8.27 -10.24 1.44
N GLY A 162 -8.41 -9.36 0.44
CA GLY A 162 -8.39 -7.92 0.64
C GLY A 162 -9.52 -7.43 1.55
N HIS A 163 -10.74 -7.95 1.35
CA HIS A 163 -11.88 -7.70 2.25
C HIS A 163 -11.59 -8.17 3.68
N PHE A 164 -11.01 -9.36 3.83
CA PHE A 164 -10.68 -9.94 5.13
C PHE A 164 -9.63 -9.10 5.88
N LEU A 165 -8.55 -8.72 5.20
CA LEU A 165 -7.50 -7.86 5.77
C LEU A 165 -8.06 -6.49 6.17
N HIS A 166 -8.86 -5.85 5.29
CA HIS A 166 -9.52 -4.59 5.61
C HIS A 166 -10.41 -4.70 6.85
N SER A 167 -11.29 -5.70 6.89
CA SER A 167 -12.21 -5.91 8.01
C SER A 167 -11.46 -6.06 9.33
N ARG A 168 -10.33 -6.77 9.30
CA ARG A 168 -9.53 -7.03 10.50
C ARG A 168 -8.75 -5.80 10.95
N ILE A 169 -8.04 -5.13 10.05
CA ILE A 169 -7.30 -3.89 10.36
C ILE A 169 -8.25 -2.79 10.87
N LYS A 170 -9.44 -2.67 10.28
CA LYS A 170 -10.47 -1.73 10.74
C LYS A 170 -10.87 -1.98 12.19
N SER A 171 -10.85 -3.24 12.63
CA SER A 171 -11.23 -3.66 13.98
C SER A 171 -10.08 -3.68 15.00
N GLU A 172 -8.83 -3.61 14.55
CA GLU A 172 -7.63 -3.60 15.41
C GLU A 172 -7.33 -2.19 15.97
N GLU A 173 -6.64 -2.13 17.12
CA GLU A 173 -6.17 -0.88 17.71
C GLU A 173 -5.04 -0.25 16.86
N GLN A 174 -4.91 1.07 16.88
CA GLN A 174 -3.93 1.81 16.07
C GLN A 174 -2.48 1.50 16.48
N VAL A 175 -1.56 1.43 15.49
CA VAL A 175 -0.13 1.27 15.76
C VAL A 175 0.50 2.62 16.09
N LEU A 176 0.98 2.78 17.34
CA LEU A 176 1.54 4.06 17.81
C LEU A 176 3.02 4.29 17.43
N ASP A 177 3.78 3.25 17.02
CA ASP A 177 5.18 3.36 16.56
C ASP A 177 5.62 2.18 15.65
N PRO A 178 5.32 2.22 14.34
CA PRO A 178 5.66 1.16 13.40
C PRO A 178 7.16 1.11 13.06
N GLU A 179 7.83 2.27 13.07
CA GLU A 179 9.26 2.38 12.73
C GLU A 179 10.16 1.68 13.75
N GLY A 180 9.83 1.76 15.05
CA GLY A 180 10.59 1.06 16.09
C GLY A 180 10.63 -0.47 15.90
N HIS A 181 9.62 -1.03 15.23
CA HIS A 181 9.52 -2.47 14.95
C HIS A 181 10.31 -2.85 13.70
N LEU A 182 10.31 -1.99 12.68
CA LEU A 182 11.02 -2.21 11.41
C LEU A 182 12.53 -1.90 11.47
N ARG A 183 12.99 -1.09 12.45
CA ARG A 183 14.43 -0.80 12.62
C ARG A 183 15.24 -1.97 13.18
N ARG A 184 14.62 -2.87 13.97
CA ARG A 184 15.31 -4.09 14.43
C ARG A 184 15.77 -4.97 13.27
N ASP A 185 15.01 -4.97 12.18
CA ASP A 185 15.34 -5.75 10.98
C ASP A 185 16.56 -5.17 10.22
N ALA A 186 16.89 -3.89 10.40
CA ALA A 186 17.99 -3.20 9.72
C ALA A 186 19.30 -3.17 10.54
N ASP A 187 19.21 -3.33 11.86
CA ASP A 187 20.38 -3.35 12.75
C ASP A 187 20.99 -4.76 12.91
N GLU A 188 20.33 -5.82 12.40
CA GLU A 188 20.86 -7.21 12.35
C GLU A 188 21.61 -7.54 11.03
N GLU A 189 21.69 -6.61 10.07
CA GLU A 189 22.70 -6.69 9.00
C GLU A 189 24.06 -6.21 9.54
N SER A 190 24.72 -7.04 10.35
CA SER A 190 26.12 -6.82 10.71
C SER A 190 26.98 -8.05 10.45
N ASP A 191 27.96 -7.82 9.57
CA ASP A 191 29.26 -8.48 9.47
C ASP A 191 29.27 -10.01 9.25
N ASP A 192 28.84 -10.49 8.08
CA ASP A 192 29.45 -11.67 7.47
C ASP A 192 29.33 -11.57 5.94
N GLU A 193 30.46 -11.42 5.24
CA GLU A 193 30.53 -11.57 3.77
C GLU A 193 30.29 -13.04 3.41
N PRO A 194 29.30 -13.39 2.56
CA PRO A 194 29.24 -14.72 1.99
C PRO A 194 30.13 -14.77 0.75
N ASP A 195 31.17 -15.58 0.87
CA ASP A 195 32.05 -16.02 -0.21
C ASP A 195 31.22 -16.62 -1.35
N SER A 196 31.58 -16.28 -2.58
CA SER A 196 30.88 -16.68 -3.80
C SER A 196 30.77 -18.20 -3.94
N SER A 197 29.57 -18.75 -3.99
CA SER A 197 29.33 -20.05 -4.64
C SER A 197 27.89 -20.18 -5.12
N ASP A 198 27.73 -20.47 -6.40
CA ASP A 198 26.48 -20.73 -7.11
C ASP A 198 25.60 -21.76 -6.39
N CYS A 199 24.37 -21.38 -6.03
CA CYS A 199 23.17 -22.22 -5.95
C CYS A 199 21.94 -21.30 -6.02
N ASP A 200 21.10 -21.51 -7.03
CA ASP A 200 19.74 -20.98 -7.11
C ASP A 200 18.91 -21.58 -5.96
N ASP A 201 18.66 -20.81 -4.90
CA ASP A 201 17.55 -21.00 -3.95
C ASP A 201 17.29 -19.67 -3.21
N ASP A 202 16.01 -19.32 -3.03
CA ASP A 202 15.48 -18.02 -2.61
C ASP A 202 16.12 -17.40 -1.34
N ILE A 203 16.91 -16.34 -1.53
CA ILE A 203 17.51 -15.50 -0.47
C ILE A 203 16.44 -14.83 0.41
N GLY A 204 15.21 -14.64 -0.10
CA GLY A 204 14.10 -14.07 0.67
C GLY A 204 13.61 -14.96 1.83
N ASP A 205 13.65 -16.28 1.67
CA ASP A 205 13.13 -17.22 2.67
C ASP A 205 14.12 -17.46 3.82
N ILE A 206 15.42 -17.31 3.57
CA ILE A 206 16.48 -17.46 4.59
C ILE A 206 16.44 -16.28 5.56
N ILE A 207 16.29 -15.05 5.05
CA ILE A 207 16.23 -13.83 5.87
C ILE A 207 14.99 -13.83 6.78
N ILE A 208 13.84 -14.28 6.27
CA ILE A 208 12.62 -14.45 7.10
C ILE A 208 12.84 -15.52 8.18
N ARG A 209 13.61 -16.58 7.90
CA ARG A 209 13.80 -17.66 8.87
C ARG A 209 14.79 -17.29 9.99
N GLU A 210 15.81 -16.48 9.69
CA GLU A 210 16.84 -16.04 10.64
C GLU A 210 16.30 -14.97 11.61
N VAL A 211 15.62 -13.95 11.07
CA VAL A 211 15.06 -12.81 11.85
C VAL A 211 14.04 -13.28 12.88
N PHE A 212 13.19 -14.26 12.54
CA PHE A 212 12.14 -14.72 13.44
C PHE A 212 12.62 -15.74 14.50
N LYS A 213 13.76 -16.41 14.27
CA LYS A 213 14.38 -17.30 15.26
C LYS A 213 14.93 -16.49 16.45
N ASN A 214 15.55 -15.34 16.16
CA ASN A 214 16.06 -14.41 17.17
C ASN A 214 14.93 -13.76 17.98
N VAL A 215 13.79 -13.42 17.35
CA VAL A 215 12.60 -12.90 18.05
C VAL A 215 11.99 -13.96 18.98
N SER A 216 11.96 -15.24 18.56
CA SER A 216 11.43 -16.34 19.38
C SER A 216 12.31 -16.69 20.58
N GLU A 217 13.64 -16.65 20.44
CA GLU A 217 14.57 -16.97 21.53
C GLU A 217 14.59 -15.84 22.60
N THR A 218 14.38 -14.59 22.18
CA THR A 218 14.29 -13.44 23.09
C THR A 218 12.90 -13.33 23.76
N ALA A 219 11.85 -13.88 23.13
CA ALA A 219 10.51 -13.99 23.71
C ALA A 219 10.38 -15.13 24.75
N GLY A 220 11.34 -16.06 24.79
CA GLY A 220 11.36 -17.20 25.70
C GLY A 220 11.49 -16.84 27.20
N SER A 221 11.84 -15.61 27.56
CA SER A 221 12.05 -15.20 28.95
C SER A 221 10.98 -14.26 29.53
N LEU A 222 9.91 -13.95 28.80
CA LEU A 222 8.79 -13.12 29.29
C LEU A 222 7.48 -13.90 29.24
N GLN A 223 7.18 -14.55 30.36
CA GLN A 223 5.94 -15.29 30.58
C GLN A 223 4.69 -14.45 30.25
N ARG A 224 3.93 -14.95 29.27
CA ARG A 224 2.47 -14.86 29.10
C ARG A 224 1.78 -14.02 30.17
N LYS A 225 1.52 -12.76 29.88
CA LYS A 225 0.46 -11.97 30.52
C LYS A 225 -0.11 -10.98 29.50
N LYS A 226 -1.39 -11.21 29.22
CA LYS A 226 -2.35 -10.47 28.38
C LYS A 226 -2.18 -10.58 26.87
N GLU A 227 -3.23 -11.14 26.27
CA GLU A 227 -3.77 -10.76 24.96
C GLU A 227 -3.96 -9.23 24.94
N GLU A 228 -2.91 -8.51 24.57
CA GLU A 228 -2.94 -7.10 24.16
C GLU A 228 -2.35 -7.09 22.73
N ASP A 229 -2.96 -6.29 21.86
CA ASP A 229 -2.93 -6.33 20.39
C ASP A 229 -1.68 -6.92 19.73
N ASN A 230 -1.91 -7.71 18.68
CA ASN A 230 -0.86 -8.22 17.80
C ASN A 230 -0.55 -7.17 16.71
N PRO A 231 0.41 -6.23 16.87
CA PRO A 231 0.75 -5.27 15.81
C PRO A 231 1.35 -5.97 14.57
N GLY A 232 1.57 -7.29 14.64
CA GLY A 232 2.12 -8.11 13.58
C GLY A 232 1.30 -8.08 12.28
N LEU A 233 -0.04 -8.05 12.34
CA LEU A 233 -0.84 -8.02 11.11
C LEU A 233 -0.62 -6.73 10.33
N MET A 234 -0.73 -5.59 10.99
CA MET A 234 -0.57 -4.27 10.35
C MET A 234 0.84 -4.07 9.84
N ILE A 235 1.86 -4.50 10.60
CA ILE A 235 3.25 -4.50 10.15
C ILE A 235 3.44 -5.42 8.92
N GLN A 236 2.82 -6.60 8.91
CA GLN A 236 2.91 -7.52 7.78
C GLN A 236 2.27 -6.92 6.53
N VAL A 237 1.10 -6.30 6.64
CA VAL A 237 0.46 -5.58 5.52
C VAL A 237 1.32 -4.41 5.05
N LEU A 238 1.95 -3.66 5.97
CA LEU A 238 2.90 -2.60 5.60
C LEU A 238 4.11 -3.09 4.80
N ARG A 239 4.59 -4.32 5.08
CA ARG A 239 5.70 -4.96 4.34
C ARG A 239 5.30 -5.40 2.94
N MET A 240 4.00 -5.53 2.65
CA MET A 240 3.51 -5.88 1.31
C MET A 240 3.55 -4.68 0.35
N TYR A 241 3.41 -3.44 0.84
CA TYR A 241 3.51 -2.26 -0.02
C TYR A 241 4.91 -2.16 -0.64
N GLY A 242 4.97 -1.95 -1.96
CA GLY A 242 6.21 -1.94 -2.75
C GLY A 242 6.64 -3.33 -3.24
N ARG A 243 5.84 -4.38 -3.02
CA ARG A 243 6.06 -5.70 -3.62
C ARG A 243 5.01 -5.95 -4.71
N ASP A 244 5.47 -6.19 -5.93
CA ASP A 244 4.59 -6.39 -7.09
C ASP A 244 3.64 -7.59 -6.92
N ASP A 245 4.05 -8.63 -6.20
CA ASP A 245 3.26 -9.84 -5.94
C ASP A 245 1.94 -9.55 -5.21
N TYR A 246 1.90 -8.50 -4.37
CA TYR A 246 0.71 -8.14 -3.58
C TYR A 246 -0.04 -6.93 -4.15
N LYS A 247 0.37 -6.40 -5.30
CA LYS A 247 -0.17 -5.15 -5.87
C LYS A 247 -1.69 -5.19 -6.04
N GLN A 248 -2.23 -6.30 -6.53
CA GLN A 248 -3.65 -6.46 -6.79
C GLN A 248 -4.45 -6.72 -5.50
N LEU A 249 -3.88 -7.47 -4.54
CA LEU A 249 -4.42 -7.61 -3.19
C LEU A 249 -4.53 -6.25 -2.49
N LEU A 250 -3.44 -5.47 -2.47
CA LEU A 250 -3.39 -4.16 -1.82
C LEU A 250 -4.30 -3.15 -2.49
N PHE A 251 -4.45 -3.20 -3.83
CA PHE A 251 -5.48 -2.43 -4.52
C PHE A 251 -6.88 -2.69 -3.94
N PHE A 252 -7.24 -3.95 -3.66
CA PHE A 252 -8.53 -4.26 -3.05
C PHE A 252 -8.61 -3.83 -1.59
N VAL A 253 -7.57 -4.07 -0.78
CA VAL A 253 -7.48 -3.60 0.61
C VAL A 253 -7.72 -2.09 0.70
N ASP A 254 -7.05 -1.32 -0.15
CA ASP A 254 -7.17 0.13 -0.21
C ASP A 254 -8.53 0.58 -0.72
N SER A 255 -9.07 -0.10 -1.73
CA SER A 255 -10.40 0.20 -2.26
C SER A 255 -11.51 -0.04 -1.24
N PHE A 256 -11.40 -1.10 -0.43
CA PHE A 256 -12.32 -1.34 0.68
C PHE A 256 -12.24 -0.25 1.73
N ALA A 257 -11.03 0.16 2.12
CA ALA A 257 -10.85 1.23 3.09
C ALA A 257 -11.45 2.55 2.60
N ALA A 258 -11.28 2.85 1.31
CA ALA A 258 -11.73 4.05 0.64
C ALA A 258 -13.17 4.01 0.11
N ALA A 259 -13.92 2.92 0.33
CA ALA A 259 -15.21 2.70 -0.32
C ALA A 259 -16.24 3.81 -0.04
N SER A 260 -16.19 4.43 1.15
CA SER A 260 -17.05 5.56 1.54
C SER A 260 -16.43 6.93 1.23
N CYS A 261 -15.30 6.98 0.54
CA CYS A 261 -14.50 8.18 0.28
C CYS A 261 -14.32 8.38 -1.23
N PRO A 262 -15.21 9.12 -1.92
CA PRO A 262 -15.19 9.22 -3.38
C PRO A 262 -13.86 9.73 -3.95
N LEU A 263 -13.23 10.70 -3.27
CA LEU A 263 -11.94 11.24 -3.70
C LEU A 263 -10.80 10.22 -3.52
N HIS A 264 -10.75 9.49 -2.41
CA HIS A 264 -9.76 8.43 -2.19
C HIS A 264 -9.92 7.31 -3.23
N SER A 265 -11.16 6.87 -3.47
CA SER A 265 -11.49 5.87 -4.49
C SER A 265 -11.05 6.29 -5.89
N ALA A 266 -11.27 7.56 -6.25
CA ALA A 266 -10.82 8.11 -7.53
C ALA A 266 -9.28 8.12 -7.65
N VAL A 267 -8.56 8.39 -6.56
CA VAL A 267 -7.08 8.36 -6.54
C VAL A 267 -6.56 6.93 -6.70
N ILE A 268 -7.09 5.97 -5.93
CA ILE A 268 -6.67 4.56 -5.97
C ILE A 268 -6.90 3.96 -7.35
N SER A 269 -8.07 4.24 -7.94
CA SER A 269 -8.44 3.76 -9.28
C SER A 269 -7.77 4.51 -10.43
N LYS A 270 -6.98 5.56 -10.12
CA LYS A 270 -6.35 6.46 -11.10
C LYS A 270 -7.39 7.05 -12.08
N ASP A 271 -8.55 7.44 -11.56
CA ASP A 271 -9.61 8.04 -12.36
C ASP A 271 -9.18 9.44 -12.85
N SER A 272 -9.11 9.59 -14.18
CA SER A 272 -8.85 10.88 -14.83
C SER A 272 -9.85 11.98 -14.47
N LEU A 273 -11.03 11.63 -13.97
CA LEU A 273 -12.10 12.56 -13.58
C LEU A 273 -12.09 12.87 -12.07
N TYR A 274 -11.03 12.51 -11.32
CA TYR A 274 -10.91 12.74 -9.88
C TYR A 274 -11.23 14.18 -9.45
N GLN A 275 -10.97 15.16 -10.31
CA GLN A 275 -11.25 16.58 -10.07
C GLN A 275 -12.72 16.87 -9.72
N ARG A 276 -13.66 16.04 -10.17
CA ARG A 276 -15.09 16.17 -9.83
C ARG A 276 -15.36 15.94 -8.34
N TYR A 277 -14.51 15.16 -7.69
CA TYR A 277 -14.64 14.82 -6.28
C TYR A 277 -13.84 15.76 -5.37
N VAL A 278 -13.12 16.74 -5.92
CA VAL A 278 -12.35 17.72 -5.14
C VAL A 278 -13.27 18.83 -4.63
N ASN A 279 -13.69 18.73 -3.38
CA ASN A 279 -14.46 19.74 -2.65
C ASN A 279 -14.06 19.76 -1.17
N GLU A 280 -14.44 20.80 -0.42
CA GLU A 280 -14.00 20.98 0.98
C GLU A 280 -14.38 19.81 1.88
N GLU A 281 -15.55 19.20 1.67
CA GLU A 281 -16.02 18.03 2.41
C GLU A 281 -15.10 16.83 2.19
N ASN A 282 -14.90 16.42 0.93
CA ASN A 282 -14.10 15.25 0.57
C ASN A 282 -12.60 15.39 0.91
N LEU A 283 -12.08 16.61 1.03
CA LEU A 283 -10.69 16.84 1.41
C LEU A 283 -10.39 16.53 2.88
N HIS A 284 -11.42 16.54 3.73
CA HIS A 284 -11.31 16.31 5.17
C HIS A 284 -11.76 14.91 5.60
N VAL A 285 -12.41 14.15 4.72
CA VAL A 285 -12.79 12.76 4.98
C VAL A 285 -11.55 11.90 5.18
N LEU A 286 -11.62 11.01 6.15
CA LEU A 286 -10.64 9.96 6.39
C LEU A 286 -11.26 8.62 5.99
N ASP A 287 -10.45 7.75 5.41
CA ASP A 287 -10.89 6.39 5.09
C ASP A 287 -10.90 5.50 6.34
N ASP A 288 -11.30 4.23 6.19
CA ASP A 288 -11.37 3.30 7.32
C ASP A 288 -10.02 3.05 8.02
N PHE A 289 -8.90 3.39 7.37
CA PHE A 289 -7.56 3.32 7.94
C PHE A 289 -7.08 4.67 8.49
N ASP A 290 -8.00 5.61 8.72
CA ASP A 290 -7.72 6.97 9.19
C ASP A 290 -6.82 7.78 8.25
N ARG A 291 -6.73 7.36 6.97
CA ARG A 291 -5.91 8.01 5.95
C ARG A 291 -6.64 9.19 5.34
N SER A 292 -5.96 10.32 5.30
CA SER A 292 -6.38 11.46 4.47
C SER A 292 -6.06 11.21 3.00
N VAL A 293 -6.66 12.01 2.11
CA VAL A 293 -6.38 11.96 0.67
C VAL A 293 -4.88 12.10 0.35
N LEU A 294 -4.09 12.76 1.22
CA LEU A 294 -2.65 12.89 1.04
C LEU A 294 -1.89 11.58 1.27
N HIS A 295 -2.32 10.76 2.23
CA HIS A 295 -1.73 9.44 2.45
C HIS A 295 -1.97 8.56 1.21
N VAL A 296 -3.21 8.54 0.73
CA VAL A 296 -3.60 7.77 -0.47
C VAL A 296 -2.89 8.29 -1.71
N ALA A 297 -2.79 9.61 -1.88
CA ALA A 297 -2.06 10.21 -3.00
C ALA A 297 -0.57 9.89 -2.98
N ALA A 298 0.05 9.88 -1.79
CA ALA A 298 1.44 9.47 -1.62
C ALA A 298 1.62 7.98 -1.96
N LEU A 299 0.82 7.12 -1.35
CA LEU A 299 0.88 5.67 -1.52
C LEU A 299 0.67 5.22 -2.98
N HIS A 300 -0.18 5.90 -3.74
CA HIS A 300 -0.44 5.57 -5.15
C HIS A 300 0.31 6.45 -6.15
N GLY A 301 1.23 7.30 -5.69
CA GLY A 301 2.04 8.17 -6.56
C GLY A 301 1.24 9.17 -7.39
N HIS A 302 0.09 9.63 -6.90
CA HIS A 302 -0.82 10.50 -7.64
C HIS A 302 -0.43 11.98 -7.50
N ALA A 303 0.74 12.37 -8.03
CA ALA A 303 1.32 13.70 -7.82
C ALA A 303 0.42 14.89 -8.26
N ASP A 304 -0.45 14.70 -9.25
CA ASP A 304 -1.29 15.78 -9.78
C ASP A 304 -2.36 16.27 -8.81
N ILE A 305 -2.85 15.41 -7.90
CA ILE A 305 -3.85 15.83 -6.90
C ILE A 305 -3.24 16.83 -5.90
N LEU A 306 -1.92 16.73 -5.67
CA LEU A 306 -1.23 17.64 -4.76
C LEU A 306 -1.32 19.08 -5.25
N LYS A 307 -1.42 19.33 -6.57
CA LYS A 307 -1.62 20.69 -7.12
C LYS A 307 -2.95 21.33 -6.69
N THR A 308 -3.92 20.52 -6.28
CA THR A 308 -5.28 20.96 -5.95
C THR A 308 -5.58 20.95 -4.46
N VAL A 309 -4.89 20.13 -3.66
CA VAL A 309 -5.18 19.94 -2.22
C VAL A 309 -4.38 20.92 -1.36
N PRO A 310 -5.00 21.71 -0.47
CA PRO A 310 -4.28 22.56 0.47
C PRO A 310 -3.50 21.72 1.50
N LEU A 311 -2.17 21.76 1.43
CA LEU A 311 -1.27 20.95 2.27
C LEU A 311 -1.03 21.48 3.70
N SER A 312 -1.60 22.64 4.07
CA SER A 312 -1.14 23.46 5.21
C SER A 312 -1.40 22.88 6.62
N LYS A 313 -2.09 21.75 6.76
CA LYS A 313 -2.42 21.16 8.08
C LYS A 313 -2.28 19.63 8.23
N SER A 314 -1.87 18.89 7.20
CA SER A 314 -1.99 17.42 7.19
C SER A 314 -0.72 16.57 6.86
N PRO A 315 0.50 17.09 6.68
CA PRO A 315 1.62 16.25 6.26
C PRO A 315 2.22 15.40 7.40
N THR A 316 1.90 15.70 8.66
CA THR A 316 2.42 14.99 9.85
C THR A 316 1.34 14.20 10.59
N ARG A 317 0.16 14.03 9.99
CA ARG A 317 -0.90 13.19 10.57
C ARG A 317 -0.47 11.74 10.45
N TRP A 318 -0.69 10.94 11.49
CA TRP A 318 -0.57 9.49 11.45
C TRP A 318 -1.91 8.86 11.12
N ASP A 319 -1.87 7.82 10.30
CA ASP A 319 -2.99 6.92 10.03
C ASP A 319 -2.99 5.73 11.01
N ARG A 320 -3.88 4.75 10.81
CA ARG A 320 -3.92 3.55 11.66
C ARG A 320 -2.61 2.78 11.66
N PHE A 321 -1.92 2.76 10.53
CA PHE A 321 -0.62 2.12 10.36
C PHE A 321 0.53 2.91 11.00
N GLY A 322 0.27 4.05 11.66
CA GLY A 322 1.28 4.92 12.23
C GLY A 322 2.12 5.65 11.17
N MET A 323 1.61 5.76 9.95
CA MET A 323 2.31 6.34 8.80
C MET A 323 1.81 7.75 8.53
N THR A 324 2.72 8.64 8.10
CA THR A 324 2.37 9.95 7.52
C THR A 324 2.31 9.85 6.00
N PRO A 325 1.74 10.85 5.30
CA PRO A 325 1.82 10.89 3.84
C PRO A 325 3.27 10.83 3.33
N LEU A 326 4.22 11.44 4.04
CA LEU A 326 5.63 11.44 3.62
C LEU A 326 6.30 10.09 3.84
N THR A 327 6.00 9.39 4.93
CA THR A 327 6.59 8.06 5.18
C THR A 327 6.07 7.00 4.21
N TYR A 328 4.82 7.14 3.71
CA TYR A 328 4.32 6.28 2.63
C TYR A 328 5.14 6.38 1.33
N LEU A 329 5.66 7.56 1.00
CA LEU A 329 6.48 7.75 -0.21
C LEU A 329 7.76 6.93 -0.15
N GLU A 330 8.33 6.69 1.03
CA GLU A 330 9.55 5.89 1.17
C GLU A 330 9.32 4.38 1.03
N ARG A 331 8.05 3.93 0.99
CA ARG A 331 7.66 2.53 0.85
C ARG A 331 7.08 2.16 -0.52
N SER A 332 6.54 3.13 -1.26
CA SER A 332 5.50 2.86 -2.26
C SER A 332 5.88 3.07 -3.72
N CYS A 333 7.16 3.00 -4.09
CA CYS A 333 7.51 3.16 -5.51
C CYS A 333 8.54 2.16 -6.01
N ASP A 334 8.09 1.37 -6.98
CA ASP A 334 8.90 0.63 -7.96
C ASP A 334 9.53 1.58 -8.99
N ASP A 335 9.10 2.86 -9.01
CA ASP A 335 9.55 3.90 -9.93
C ASP A 335 10.13 5.10 -9.16
N ASP A 336 11.46 5.14 -9.08
CA ASP A 336 12.21 6.20 -8.42
C ASP A 336 11.89 7.59 -8.99
N ASP A 337 11.59 7.71 -10.28
CA ASP A 337 11.30 8.99 -10.90
C ASP A 337 9.90 9.49 -10.50
N LEU A 338 8.89 8.60 -10.40
CA LEU A 338 7.57 8.96 -9.88
C LEU A 338 7.63 9.34 -8.39
N LEU A 339 8.40 8.62 -7.59
CA LEU A 339 8.67 8.93 -6.18
C LEU A 339 9.25 10.33 -6.04
N LEU A 340 10.31 10.62 -6.78
CA LEU A 340 11.02 11.91 -6.68
C LEU A 340 10.15 13.07 -7.20
N ARG A 341 9.35 12.86 -8.24
CA ARG A 341 8.34 13.85 -8.69
C ARG A 341 7.30 14.14 -7.62
N THR A 342 6.81 13.10 -6.95
CA THR A 342 5.78 13.23 -5.91
C THR A 342 6.36 13.94 -4.69
N LEU A 343 7.57 13.57 -4.26
CA LEU A 343 8.30 14.26 -3.20
C LEU A 343 8.60 15.73 -3.55
N ASP A 344 9.02 16.03 -4.77
CA ASP A 344 9.25 17.41 -5.21
C ASP A 344 7.97 18.24 -5.11
N MET A 345 6.83 17.67 -5.50
CA MET A 345 5.52 18.30 -5.33
C MET A 345 5.20 18.57 -3.87
N PHE A 346 5.38 17.60 -2.97
CA PHE A 346 5.22 17.81 -1.52
C PHE A 346 6.15 18.91 -0.99
N CYS A 347 7.45 18.85 -1.31
CA CYS A 347 8.43 19.84 -0.89
C CYS A 347 8.10 21.25 -1.40
N SER A 348 7.56 21.38 -2.61
CA SER A 348 7.19 22.69 -3.18
C SER A 348 6.14 23.42 -2.34
N GLN A 349 5.18 22.67 -1.80
CA GLN A 349 4.07 23.23 -1.03
C GLN A 349 4.38 23.32 0.47
N LEU A 350 5.24 22.43 0.97
CA LEU A 350 5.58 22.34 2.39
C LEU A 350 6.83 23.15 2.78
N HIS A 351 7.44 23.90 1.85
CA HIS A 351 8.72 24.57 2.06
C HIS A 351 8.80 25.52 3.28
N ASN A 352 7.66 26.07 3.74
CA ASN A 352 7.58 26.97 4.90
C ASN A 352 6.98 26.32 6.16
N SER A 353 6.64 25.04 6.11
CA SER A 353 6.09 24.32 7.26
C SER A 353 7.19 23.86 8.21
N GLU A 354 6.92 23.80 9.51
CA GLU A 354 7.85 23.32 10.54
C GLU A 354 7.95 21.78 10.52
N ILE A 355 8.28 21.21 9.36
CA ILE A 355 8.44 19.77 9.20
C ILE A 355 9.83 19.33 9.62
N LYS A 356 9.88 18.30 10.47
CA LYS A 356 11.12 17.61 10.85
C LYS A 356 11.44 16.57 9.77
N TRP A 357 11.95 17.03 8.62
CA TRP A 357 12.20 16.19 7.43
C TRP A 357 13.03 14.93 7.69
N HIS A 358 13.98 14.96 8.62
CA HIS A 358 14.76 13.77 9.00
C HIS A 358 13.96 12.68 9.70
N LYS A 359 12.77 13.01 10.25
CA LYS A 359 11.83 12.05 10.82
C LYS A 359 10.80 11.57 9.82
N GLU A 360 10.42 12.43 8.89
CA GLU A 360 9.41 12.11 7.87
C GLU A 360 9.99 11.37 6.67
N LEU A 361 11.31 11.47 6.46
CA LEU A 361 12.05 10.80 5.40
C LEU A 361 13.26 10.03 5.97
N PRO A 362 13.06 9.06 6.89
CA PRO A 362 14.16 8.35 7.54
C PRO A 362 15.02 7.54 6.57
N LYS A 363 14.43 6.86 5.58
CA LYS A 363 15.18 6.07 4.58
C LYS A 363 16.04 6.98 3.72
N THR A 364 15.47 8.07 3.20
CA THR A 364 16.19 9.09 2.44
C THR A 364 17.31 9.71 3.27
N ALA A 365 17.05 10.01 4.54
CA ALA A 365 18.06 10.56 5.44
C ALA A 365 19.21 9.58 5.71
N SER A 366 18.91 8.28 5.81
CA SER A 366 19.92 7.22 5.95
C SER A 366 20.75 7.09 4.67
N ASN A 367 20.07 7.00 3.51
CA ASN A 367 20.70 6.91 2.20
C ASN A 367 21.68 8.06 1.99
N ILE A 368 21.24 9.31 2.15
CA ILE A 368 22.09 10.48 1.96
C ILE A 368 23.35 10.43 2.83
N LYS A 369 23.25 10.00 4.09
CA LYS A 369 24.42 9.89 4.98
C LYS A 369 25.45 8.86 4.53
N ASN A 370 24.98 7.82 3.85
CA ASN A 370 25.80 6.70 3.40
C ASN A 370 26.17 6.82 1.91
N GLU A 371 25.72 7.88 1.22
CA GLU A 371 26.02 8.13 -0.20
C GLU A 371 27.52 8.33 -0.42
N LYS A 372 28.15 7.32 -1.02
CA LYS A 372 29.55 7.38 -1.48
C LYS A 372 29.64 7.38 -3.01
N HIS A 373 28.68 6.77 -3.68
CA HIS A 373 28.63 6.62 -5.14
C HIS A 373 27.51 7.47 -5.73
N LEU A 374 27.83 8.22 -6.78
CA LEU A 374 26.90 9.14 -7.42
C LEU A 374 25.71 8.42 -8.09
N GLU A 375 25.93 7.21 -8.61
CA GLU A 375 24.93 6.42 -9.34
C GLU A 375 23.73 6.04 -8.45
N ASP A 376 23.95 5.86 -7.15
CA ASP A 376 22.94 5.49 -6.15
C ASP A 376 22.44 6.69 -5.32
N SER A 377 22.87 7.90 -5.66
CA SER A 377 22.61 9.10 -4.87
C SER A 377 21.22 9.70 -5.16
N VAL A 378 20.42 9.87 -4.11
CA VAL A 378 19.13 10.58 -4.17
C VAL A 378 19.36 12.05 -4.54
N LEU A 379 20.48 12.64 -4.09
CA LEU A 379 20.88 13.99 -4.49
C LEU A 379 21.20 14.06 -5.99
N TYR A 380 21.88 13.05 -6.55
CA TYR A 380 22.15 12.96 -7.98
C TYR A 380 20.85 12.84 -8.79
N ALA A 381 19.96 11.95 -8.38
CA ALA A 381 18.67 11.78 -9.04
C ALA A 381 17.85 13.09 -8.99
N ALA A 382 17.86 13.82 -7.87
CA ALA A 382 17.23 15.13 -7.75
C ALA A 382 17.84 16.21 -8.66
N VAL A 383 19.17 16.20 -8.83
CA VAL A 383 19.90 17.11 -9.73
C VAL A 383 19.55 16.81 -11.19
N LYS A 384 19.68 15.54 -11.60
CA LYS A 384 19.44 15.08 -12.97
C LYS A 384 17.98 15.25 -13.38
N GLY A 385 17.05 14.95 -12.48
CA GLY A 385 15.61 15.14 -12.67
C GLY A 385 15.14 16.60 -12.55
N ASN A 386 16.02 17.53 -12.16
CA ASN A 386 15.70 18.94 -11.93
C ASN A 386 14.54 19.13 -10.91
N PHE A 387 14.52 18.30 -9.87
CA PHE A 387 13.58 18.34 -8.74
C PHE A 387 14.00 19.41 -7.72
N ARG A 388 13.72 20.67 -8.05
CA ARG A 388 14.28 21.85 -7.35
C ARG A 388 13.81 21.98 -5.91
N SER A 389 12.54 21.68 -5.64
CA SER A 389 11.95 21.83 -4.31
C SER A 389 12.47 20.75 -3.37
N LEU A 390 12.52 19.51 -3.87
CA LEU A 390 13.13 18.39 -3.18
C LEU A 390 14.60 18.68 -2.91
N LEU A 391 15.38 19.02 -3.93
CA LEU A 391 16.80 19.33 -3.78
C LEU A 391 17.05 20.43 -2.75
N LYS A 392 16.23 21.48 -2.73
CA LYS A 392 16.32 22.54 -1.71
C LYS A 392 16.11 22.00 -0.30
N VAL A 393 15.13 21.12 -0.09
CA VAL A 393 14.89 20.46 1.21
C VAL A 393 16.08 19.59 1.57
N LEU A 394 16.50 18.68 0.67
CA LEU A 394 17.59 17.74 0.92
C LEU A 394 18.89 18.45 1.31
N LEU A 395 19.29 19.46 0.54
CA LEU A 395 20.49 20.27 0.82
C LEU A 395 20.37 21.01 2.17
N SER A 396 19.22 21.65 2.43
CA SER A 396 19.04 22.44 3.65
C SER A 396 19.04 21.60 4.92
N GLN A 397 18.48 20.39 4.87
CA GLN A 397 18.27 19.53 6.02
C GLN A 397 19.45 18.59 6.26
N PHE A 398 20.03 18.02 5.20
CA PHE A 398 20.99 16.93 5.32
C PHE A 398 22.41 17.30 4.88
N CYS A 399 22.63 18.41 4.19
CA CYS A 399 23.97 18.75 3.67
C CYS A 399 24.64 19.89 4.44
N ILE A 400 25.99 19.92 4.37
CA ILE A 400 26.81 20.98 4.92
C ILE A 400 26.75 22.19 3.99
N LYS A 401 26.25 23.32 4.49
CA LYS A 401 26.36 24.58 3.76
C LYS A 401 27.71 25.22 4.06
N HIS A 402 28.58 25.35 3.07
CA HIS A 402 29.95 25.87 3.28
C HIS A 402 29.97 27.32 3.78
N THR A 403 28.89 28.08 3.57
CA THR A 403 28.74 29.44 4.12
C THR A 403 28.41 29.48 5.62
N LYS A 404 28.10 28.34 6.26
CA LYS A 404 27.70 28.23 7.67
C LYS A 404 28.69 27.36 8.43
N TRP A 405 29.65 27.99 9.09
CA TRP A 405 30.76 27.32 9.77
C TRP A 405 30.31 26.23 10.77
N TYR A 406 29.24 26.46 11.53
CA TYR A 406 28.75 25.52 12.55
C TYR A 406 28.21 24.20 11.96
N GLN A 407 27.77 24.20 10.69
CA GLN A 407 27.31 22.98 10.03
C GLN A 407 28.46 22.06 9.63
N ARG A 408 29.70 22.56 9.56
CA ARG A 408 30.89 21.76 9.23
C ARG A 408 31.32 20.81 10.35
N ILE A 409 30.74 20.99 11.54
CA ILE A 409 31.04 20.21 12.74
C ILE A 409 29.88 19.27 13.08
N ASP A 410 28.74 19.39 12.38
CA ASP A 410 27.58 18.52 12.59
C ASP A 410 27.80 17.19 11.84
N PRO A 411 28.10 16.07 12.53
CA PRO A 411 28.40 14.79 11.89
C PRO A 411 27.17 14.17 11.21
N ARG A 412 25.98 14.73 11.42
CA ARG A 412 24.74 14.27 10.79
C ARG A 412 24.57 14.82 9.37
N ARG A 413 25.43 15.74 8.94
CA ARG A 413 25.36 16.41 7.65
C ARG A 413 26.46 15.93 6.71
N VAL A 414 26.10 15.84 5.43
CA VAL A 414 26.96 15.31 4.37
C VAL A 414 27.64 16.44 3.62
N ASP A 415 28.92 16.26 3.31
CA ASP A 415 29.65 17.11 2.39
C ASP A 415 29.33 16.68 0.95
N VAL A 416 28.68 17.56 0.19
CA VAL A 416 28.22 17.26 -1.18
C VAL A 416 29.40 16.97 -2.11
N ASP A 417 30.60 17.48 -1.80
CA ASP A 417 31.80 17.26 -2.63
C ASP A 417 32.44 15.88 -2.43
N THR A 418 32.03 15.11 -1.43
CA THR A 418 32.49 13.72 -1.24
C THR A 418 31.74 12.74 -2.14
N ILE A 419 30.58 13.14 -2.66
CA ILE A 419 29.75 12.33 -3.56
C ILE A 419 30.29 12.53 -4.98
N ARG A 420 30.89 11.47 -5.54
CA ARG A 420 31.55 11.49 -6.85
C ARG A 420 31.22 10.26 -7.67
N ASP A 421 31.27 10.42 -8.99
CA ASP A 421 31.28 9.29 -9.91
C ASP A 421 32.67 8.61 -9.95
N ARG A 422 32.82 7.59 -10.80
CA ARG A 422 34.09 6.89 -11.01
C ARG A 422 35.20 7.77 -11.61
N ASP A 423 34.81 8.84 -12.30
CA ASP A 423 35.71 9.80 -12.94
C ASP A 423 36.08 10.98 -12.01
N GLY A 424 35.52 11.02 -10.81
CA GLY A 424 35.75 12.08 -9.81
C GLY A 424 34.87 13.33 -10.00
N ASN A 425 33.91 13.32 -10.92
CA ASN A 425 32.95 14.40 -11.14
C ASN A 425 31.97 14.52 -9.96
N THR A 426 31.66 15.75 -9.56
CA THR A 426 30.73 16.04 -8.47
C THR A 426 29.31 16.25 -8.99
N LEU A 427 28.34 16.31 -8.07
CA LEU A 427 26.94 16.66 -8.37
C LEU A 427 26.79 17.96 -9.19
N LEU A 428 27.70 18.93 -9.03
CA LEU A 428 27.65 20.19 -9.77
C LEU A 428 27.93 20.01 -11.27
N PHE A 429 28.73 19.00 -11.65
CA PHE A 429 29.03 18.68 -13.05
C PHE A 429 27.75 18.32 -13.82
N TYR A 430 26.87 17.54 -13.20
CA TYR A 430 25.62 17.03 -13.78
C TYR A 430 24.43 17.99 -13.68
N ALA A 431 24.64 19.19 -13.13
CA ALA A 431 23.58 20.18 -13.01
C ALA A 431 23.35 20.91 -14.34
N ASP A 432 22.48 20.40 -15.20
CA ASP A 432 22.18 21.04 -16.50
C ASP A 432 21.38 22.34 -16.36
N SER A 433 20.57 22.43 -15.31
CA SER A 433 19.68 23.56 -15.04
C SER A 433 20.41 24.66 -14.26
N ALA A 434 20.38 25.90 -14.77
CA ALA A 434 20.96 27.05 -14.08
C ALA A 434 20.36 27.26 -12.67
N ALA A 435 19.08 26.91 -12.49
CA ALA A 435 18.43 26.97 -11.18
C ALA A 435 18.99 25.91 -10.21
N VAL A 436 19.27 24.70 -10.70
CA VAL A 436 19.88 23.62 -9.90
C VAL A 436 21.31 23.98 -9.52
N ARG A 437 22.12 24.49 -10.47
CA ARG A 437 23.47 25.01 -10.18
C ARG A 437 23.43 26.04 -9.06
N LYS A 438 22.52 27.00 -9.14
CA LYS A 438 22.37 28.06 -8.12
C LYS A 438 22.02 27.51 -6.73
N LEU A 439 21.26 26.41 -6.64
CA LEU A 439 20.95 25.74 -5.38
C LEU A 439 22.16 25.00 -4.80
N LEU A 440 22.97 24.37 -5.65
CA LEU A 440 24.16 23.60 -5.26
C LEU A 440 25.34 24.48 -4.83
N LEU A 441 25.57 25.63 -5.50
CA LEU A 441 26.78 26.46 -5.28
C LEU A 441 27.12 26.77 -3.80
N PRO A 442 26.17 27.06 -2.89
CA PRO A 442 26.48 27.30 -1.48
C PRO A 442 26.95 26.06 -0.69
N TYR A 443 26.81 24.87 -1.27
CA TYR A 443 27.08 23.56 -0.69
C TYR A 443 28.29 22.87 -1.34
N CYS A 444 28.80 23.39 -2.47
CA CYS A 444 29.99 22.86 -3.13
C CYS A 444 31.20 23.76 -2.87
N SER A 445 32.38 23.17 -2.85
CA SER A 445 33.66 23.89 -2.80
C SER A 445 33.99 24.42 -4.19
N THR A 446 34.23 25.73 -4.29
CA THR A 446 34.66 26.38 -5.54
C THR A 446 36.02 25.92 -6.07
N ARG A 447 36.71 25.00 -5.36
CA ARG A 447 38.01 24.43 -5.75
C ARG A 447 37.94 23.42 -6.91
N GLY A 448 36.76 22.87 -7.23
CA GLY A 448 36.62 21.80 -8.24
C GLY A 448 36.36 22.25 -9.68
N CYS A 449 36.11 23.53 -9.96
CA CYS A 449 35.69 24.00 -11.28
C CYS A 449 36.83 24.54 -12.18
N HIS A 450 38.10 24.43 -11.76
CA HIS A 450 39.19 25.17 -12.41
C HIS A 450 40.24 24.36 -13.17
N GLU A 451 40.15 23.03 -13.30
CA GLU A 451 41.25 22.27 -13.93
C GLU A 451 40.96 21.55 -15.25
N ASN A 452 39.71 21.45 -15.74
CA ASN A 452 39.44 20.67 -16.96
C ASN A 452 38.93 21.44 -18.20
N ASP A 453 38.78 22.77 -18.16
CA ASP A 453 38.40 23.58 -19.34
C ASP A 453 39.61 24.04 -20.20
N THR A 454 40.72 23.30 -20.17
CA THR A 454 41.79 23.46 -21.15
C THR A 454 42.34 22.11 -21.62
N ARG A 455 41.57 21.43 -22.49
CA ARG A 455 42.10 20.79 -23.71
C ARG A 455 41.01 20.34 -24.68
#